data_AF-A0A135SQI8-F1
#
_entry.id   AF-A0A135SQI8-F1
#
_cell.length_a   1.000
_cell.length_b   1.000
_cell.length_c   1.000
_cell.angle_alpha   90.00
_cell.angle_beta   90.00
_cell.angle_gamma   90.00
#
_symmetry.space_group_name_H-M   'P 1'
#
loop_
_entity.id
_entity.type
_entity.pdbx_description
1 polymer ?
#
loop_
_entity_poly.entity_id
_entity_poly.type
_entity_poly.pdbx_seq_one_letter_code
_entity_poly.pdbx_strand_id
1 'polypeptide(L)'
;MADLSNEDERERLKAALWFAVGKIVDEESIKQNCNATPQYIGALTEMVWAQIESVATDLESFSRHARRSTVHTEDVVLLARKNPDLLDIVRGFVEEQKAEKLRKGKGKQKR
;
A
#
# COMPACT_ATOMS: atom_id res chain seq x y z
N MET A 1 -29.26 -0.77 -10.74
CA MET A 1 -28.50 0.39 -11.27
C MET A 1 -27.28 0.72 -10.41
N ALA A 2 -27.38 0.82 -9.07
CA ALA A 2 -26.21 1.04 -8.20
C ALA A 2 -25.20 -0.13 -8.20
N ASP A 3 -25.66 -1.35 -8.50
CA ASP A 3 -24.80 -2.54 -8.53
C ASP A 3 -23.86 -2.56 -9.75
N LEU A 4 -24.35 -2.12 -10.91
CA LEU A 4 -23.56 -2.02 -12.14
C LEU A 4 -22.45 -0.95 -12.04
N SER A 5 -22.71 0.17 -11.37
CA SER A 5 -21.69 1.20 -11.16
C SER A 5 -20.54 0.72 -10.27
N ASN A 6 -20.84 -0.11 -9.28
CA ASN A 6 -19.81 -0.69 -8.41
C ASN A 6 -18.95 -1.72 -9.15
N GLU A 7 -19.57 -2.48 -10.06
CA GLU A 7 -18.85 -3.46 -10.90
C GLU A 7 -17.93 -2.76 -11.91
N ASP A 8 -18.41 -1.72 -12.59
CA ASP A 8 -17.60 -0.89 -13.50
C ASP A 8 -16.41 -0.23 -12.77
N GLU A 9 -16.63 0.28 -11.56
CA GLU A 9 -15.57 0.86 -10.73
C GLU A 9 -14.55 -0.18 -10.30
N ARG A 10 -15.02 -1.38 -9.89
CA ARG A 10 -14.15 -2.48 -9.52
C ARG A 10 -13.25 -2.92 -10.68
N GLU A 11 -13.82 -3.07 -11.88
CA GLU A 11 -13.05 -3.42 -13.07
C GLU A 11 -11.98 -2.37 -13.39
N ARG A 12 -12.34 -1.07 -13.31
CA ARG A 12 -11.38 0.02 -13.53
C ARG A 12 -10.25 0.02 -12.53
N LEU A 13 -10.55 -0.13 -11.23
CA LEU A 13 -9.54 -0.20 -10.18
C LEU A 13 -8.62 -1.41 -10.36
N LYS A 14 -9.18 -2.55 -10.74
CA LYS A 14 -8.42 -3.78 -10.96
C LYS A 14 -7.54 -3.70 -12.21
N ALA A 15 -8.00 -3.06 -13.28
CA ALA A 15 -7.20 -2.78 -14.46
C ALA A 15 -6.01 -1.84 -14.13
N ALA A 16 -6.25 -0.80 -13.32
CA ALA A 16 -5.18 0.09 -12.85
C ALA A 16 -4.16 -0.67 -11.98
N LEU A 17 -4.63 -1.56 -11.10
CA LEU A 17 -3.77 -2.41 -10.29
C LEU A 17 -2.92 -3.35 -11.17
N TRP A 18 -3.54 -4.01 -12.15
CA TRP A 18 -2.84 -4.88 -13.08
C TRP A 18 -1.71 -4.16 -13.81
N PHE A 19 -1.96 -2.93 -14.29
CA PHE A 19 -0.94 -2.10 -14.93
C PHE A 19 0.22 -1.75 -13.99
N ALA A 20 -0.09 -1.37 -12.74
CA ALA A 20 0.94 -1.03 -11.75
C ALA A 20 1.78 -2.27 -11.36
N VAL A 21 1.14 -3.43 -11.14
CA VAL A 21 1.81 -4.70 -10.87
C VAL A 21 2.68 -5.11 -12.05
N GLY A 22 2.18 -5.01 -13.28
CA GLY A 22 2.93 -5.30 -14.50
C GLY A 22 4.23 -4.50 -14.57
N LYS A 23 4.17 -3.18 -14.32
CA LYS A 23 5.38 -2.34 -14.29
C LYS A 23 6.41 -2.78 -13.24
N ILE A 24 5.96 -3.06 -12.02
CA ILE A 24 6.86 -3.51 -10.94
C ILE A 24 7.50 -4.85 -11.31
N VAL A 25 6.70 -5.79 -11.86
CA VAL A 25 7.21 -7.09 -12.30
C VAL A 25 8.20 -6.94 -13.44
N ASP A 26 7.94 -6.08 -14.43
CA ASP A 26 8.84 -5.82 -15.55
C ASP A 26 10.19 -5.29 -15.02
N GLU A 27 10.17 -4.29 -14.13
CA GLU A 27 11.38 -3.73 -13.51
C GLU A 27 12.19 -4.78 -12.73
N GLU A 28 11.54 -5.65 -11.97
CA GLU A 28 12.20 -6.73 -11.24
C GLU A 28 12.70 -7.86 -12.15
N SER A 29 11.97 -8.18 -13.22
CA SER A 29 12.34 -9.22 -14.18
C SER A 29 13.64 -8.89 -14.93
N ILE A 30 13.83 -7.60 -15.25
CA ILE A 30 15.08 -7.08 -15.83
C ILE A 30 16.25 -7.28 -14.87
N LYS A 31 16.07 -6.95 -13.58
CA LYS A 31 17.12 -7.09 -12.55
C LYS A 31 17.50 -8.56 -12.32
N GLN A 32 16.51 -9.44 -12.39
CA GLN A 32 16.70 -10.88 -12.18
C GLN A 32 17.05 -11.65 -13.45
N ASN A 33 17.14 -10.96 -14.60
CA ASN A 33 17.38 -11.56 -15.93
C ASN A 33 16.43 -12.73 -16.23
N CYS A 34 15.15 -12.54 -15.93
CA CYS A 34 14.08 -13.51 -16.14
C CYS A 34 12.89 -12.88 -16.86
N ASN A 35 11.95 -13.70 -17.31
CA ASN A 35 10.70 -13.23 -17.93
C ASN A 35 9.51 -13.62 -17.06
N ALA A 36 8.56 -12.71 -16.90
CA ALA A 36 7.28 -12.98 -16.25
C ALA A 36 6.21 -13.34 -17.29
N THR A 37 5.42 -14.37 -17.02
CA THR A 37 4.30 -14.73 -17.89
C THR A 37 3.09 -13.84 -17.61
N PRO A 38 2.19 -13.61 -18.59
CA PRO A 38 0.94 -12.89 -18.35
C PRO A 38 0.09 -13.53 -17.25
N GLN A 39 0.13 -14.85 -17.11
CA GLN A 39 -0.57 -15.60 -16.07
C GLN A 39 0.01 -15.32 -14.69
N TYR A 40 1.33 -15.21 -14.56
CA TYR A 40 1.99 -14.83 -13.30
C TYR A 40 1.57 -13.41 -12.88
N ILE A 41 1.61 -12.45 -13.80
CA ILE A 41 1.20 -11.07 -13.53
C ILE A 41 -0.28 -11.00 -13.14
N GLY A 42 -1.14 -11.75 -13.82
CA GLY A 42 -2.56 -11.87 -13.48
C GLY A 42 -2.79 -12.45 -12.08
N ALA A 43 -2.13 -13.57 -11.76
CA ALA A 43 -2.24 -14.20 -10.44
C ALA A 43 -1.70 -13.30 -9.32
N LEU A 44 -0.60 -12.58 -9.55
CA LEU A 44 -0.05 -11.62 -8.60
C LEU A 44 -1.01 -10.44 -8.39
N THR A 45 -1.69 -9.99 -9.45
CA THR A 45 -2.71 -8.93 -9.34
C THR A 45 -3.88 -9.36 -8.46
N GLU A 46 -4.39 -10.60 -8.62
CA GLU A 46 -5.44 -11.14 -7.75
C GLU A 46 -4.97 -11.25 -6.29
N MET A 47 -3.73 -11.70 -6.08
CA MET A 47 -3.14 -11.79 -4.75
C MET A 47 -3.06 -10.42 -4.06
N VAL A 48 -2.57 -9.40 -4.77
CA VAL A 48 -2.49 -8.03 -4.25
C VAL A 48 -3.89 -7.46 -4.00
N TRP A 49 -4.86 -7.74 -4.88
CA TRP A 49 -6.25 -7.34 -4.68
C TRP A 49 -6.82 -7.90 -3.38
N ALA A 50 -6.70 -9.20 -3.14
CA ALA A 50 -7.13 -9.84 -1.89
C ALA A 50 -6.37 -9.29 -0.67
N GLN A 51 -5.08 -9.00 -0.82
CA GLN A 51 -4.28 -8.41 0.25
C GLN A 51 -4.78 -7.01 0.63
N ILE A 52 -5.19 -6.18 -0.33
CA ILE A 52 -5.73 -4.84 -0.07
C ILE A 52 -7.00 -4.93 0.79
N GLU A 53 -7.90 -5.88 0.51
CA GLU A 53 -9.12 -6.08 1.32
C GLU A 53 -8.80 -6.45 2.77
N SER A 54 -7.84 -7.36 2.98
CA SER A 54 -7.37 -7.71 4.34
C SER A 54 -6.71 -6.53 5.04
N VAL A 55 -5.87 -5.77 4.34
CA VAL A 55 -5.18 -4.60 4.90
C VAL A 55 -6.17 -3.50 5.30
N ALA A 56 -7.17 -3.21 4.46
CA ALA A 56 -8.18 -2.22 4.76
C ALA A 56 -8.96 -2.56 6.03
N THR A 57 -9.38 -3.83 6.16
CA THR A 57 -10.12 -4.34 7.34
C THR A 57 -9.29 -4.25 8.62
N ASP A 58 -8.00 -4.59 8.53
CA ASP A 58 -7.07 -4.52 9.66
C ASP A 58 -6.84 -3.06 10.09
N LEU A 59 -6.61 -2.14 9.14
CA LEU A 59 -6.39 -0.72 9.44
C LEU A 59 -7.62 -0.05 10.08
N GLU A 60 -8.82 -0.37 9.59
CA GLU A 60 -10.05 0.08 10.22
C GLU A 60 -10.14 -0.44 11.66
N SER A 61 -9.87 -1.72 11.86
CA SER A 61 -9.92 -2.35 13.19
C SER A 61 -8.91 -1.76 14.17
N PHE A 62 -7.69 -1.46 13.72
CA PHE A 62 -6.65 -0.85 14.56
C PHE A 62 -7.00 0.59 14.94
N SER A 63 -7.45 1.41 13.98
CA SER A 63 -7.86 2.78 14.28
C SER A 63 -9.05 2.81 15.26
N ARG A 64 -10.04 1.92 15.08
CA ARG A 64 -11.19 1.78 15.99
C ARG A 64 -10.78 1.29 17.38
N HIS A 65 -9.83 0.37 17.49
CA HIS A 65 -9.28 -0.07 18.78
C HIS A 65 -8.68 1.10 19.56
N ALA A 66 -8.04 2.05 18.88
CA ALA A 66 -7.52 3.29 19.44
C ALA A 66 -8.58 4.40 19.59
N ARG A 67 -9.88 4.09 19.43
CA ARG A 67 -11.01 5.05 19.47
C ARG A 67 -10.89 6.20 18.46
N ARG A 68 -10.26 5.95 17.30
CA ARG A 68 -10.13 6.90 16.19
C ARG A 68 -10.99 6.43 15.01
N SER A 69 -11.48 7.38 14.22
CA SER A 69 -12.11 7.14 12.91
C SER A 69 -11.16 7.40 11.73
N THR A 70 -9.97 7.92 12.02
CA THR A 70 -8.93 8.21 11.02
C THR A 70 -7.74 7.27 11.25
N VAL A 71 -7.25 6.68 10.17
CA VAL A 71 -6.06 5.82 10.15
C VAL A 71 -4.80 6.68 10.28
N HIS A 72 -3.90 6.28 11.18
CA HIS A 72 -2.62 6.94 11.46
C HIS A 72 -1.44 6.02 11.15
N THR A 73 -0.22 6.56 11.15
CA THR A 73 1.02 5.80 10.90
C THR A 73 1.22 4.65 11.89
N GLU A 74 0.73 4.78 13.12
CA GLU A 74 0.79 3.72 14.14
C GLU A 74 0.01 2.46 13.72
N ASP A 75 -1.12 2.63 13.02
CA ASP A 75 -1.93 1.51 12.54
C ASP A 75 -1.19 0.74 11.42
N VAL A 76 -0.46 1.46 10.57
CA VAL A 76 0.37 0.88 9.50
C VAL A 76 1.61 0.17 10.07
N VAL A 77 2.25 0.75 11.10
CA VAL A 77 3.34 0.07 11.82
C VAL A 77 2.83 -1.20 12.49
N LEU A 78 1.62 -1.18 13.06
CA LEU A 78 1.01 -2.32 13.71
C LEU A 78 0.63 -3.43 12.71
N LEU A 79 0.30 -3.10 11.46
CA LEU A 79 0.07 -4.04 10.37
C LEU A 79 1.33 -4.86 10.05
N ALA A 80 2.51 -4.23 10.05
CA ALA A 80 3.79 -4.86 9.73
C ALA A 80 4.31 -5.81 10.84
N ARG A 81 3.66 -5.87 12.01
CA ARG A 81 4.16 -6.57 13.22
C ARG A 81 4.52 -8.05 13.04
N LYS A 82 3.93 -8.73 12.05
CA LYS A 82 4.14 -10.17 11.82
C LYS A 82 5.47 -10.47 11.13
N ASN A 83 6.12 -9.47 10.55
CA ASN A 83 7.39 -9.61 9.86
C ASN A 83 8.37 -8.57 10.44
N PRO A 84 9.36 -8.98 11.27
CA PRO A 84 10.30 -8.07 11.91
C PRO A 84 11.08 -7.20 10.91
N ASP A 85 11.56 -7.76 9.81
CA ASP A 85 12.32 -7.02 8.80
C ASP A 85 11.44 -5.95 8.13
N LEU A 86 10.20 -6.31 7.79
CA LEU A 86 9.24 -5.36 7.23
C LEU A 86 8.89 -4.27 8.25
N LEU A 87 8.72 -4.62 9.52
CA LEU A 87 8.44 -3.68 10.60
C LEU A 87 9.54 -2.63 10.72
N ASP A 88 10.80 -3.04 10.64
CA ASP A 88 11.95 -2.13 10.74
C ASP A 88 12.04 -1.20 9.52
N ILE A 89 11.82 -1.72 8.31
CA ILE A 89 11.74 -0.90 7.08
C ILE A 89 10.62 0.14 7.20
N VAL A 90 9.41 -0.28 7.60
CA VAL A 90 8.25 0.61 7.73
C VAL A 90 8.48 1.68 8.80
N ARG A 91 9.08 1.31 9.94
CA ARG A 91 9.44 2.27 10.99
C ARG A 91 10.46 3.29 10.50
N GLY A 92 11.51 2.84 9.82
CA GLY A 92 12.52 3.73 9.22
C GLY A 92 11.88 4.75 8.29
N PHE A 93 10.99 4.30 7.39
CA PHE A 93 10.26 5.18 6.48
C PHE A 93 9.37 6.19 7.21
N VAL A 94 8.67 5.78 8.27
CA VAL A 94 7.82 6.69 9.06
C VAL A 94 8.65 7.76 9.76
N GLU A 95 9.80 7.41 10.33
CA GLU A 95 10.67 8.38 11.00
C GLU A 95 11.30 9.37 10.01
N GLU A 96 11.72 8.91 8.83
CA GLU A 96 12.19 9.78 7.75
C GLU A 96 11.11 10.79 7.33
N GLN A 97 9.88 10.34 7.12
CA GLN A 97 8.75 11.20 6.75
C GLN A 97 8.42 12.24 7.85
N LYS A 98 8.55 11.88 9.13
CA LYS A 98 8.39 12.82 10.24
C LYS A 98 9.49 13.88 10.22
N ALA A 99 10.75 13.47 10.03
CA ALA A 99 11.90 14.37 9.95
C ALA A 99 11.77 15.36 8.78
N GLU A 100 11.32 14.89 7.61
CA GLU A 100 11.06 15.74 6.45
C GLU A 100 9.99 16.81 6.71
N LYS A 101 8.87 16.43 7.35
CA LYS A 101 7.79 17.36 7.70
C LYS A 101 8.29 18.45 8.67
N LEU A 102 9.11 18.08 9.65
CA LEU A 102 9.73 19.03 10.59
C LEU A 102 10.67 20.02 9.87
N ARG A 103 11.46 19.55 8.90
CA ARG A 103 12.33 20.41 8.07
C ARG A 103 11.51 21.42 7.26
N LYS A 104 10.46 20.96 6.58
CA LYS A 104 9.57 21.82 5.75
C LYS A 104 8.78 22.82 6.60
N GLY A 105 8.37 22.46 7.82
CA GLY A 105 7.70 23.35 8.76
C GLY A 105 8.57 24.51 9.25
N LYS A 106 9.84 24.22 9.60
CA LYS A 106 10.80 25.25 10.03
C LYS A 106 11.13 26.28 8.94
N GLY A 107 11.05 25.89 7.66
CA GLY A 107 11.27 26.79 6.52
C GLY A 107 10.15 27.81 6.28
N LYS A 108 8.91 27.50 6.69
CA LYS A 108 7.77 28.44 6.58
C LYS A 108 7.73 29.48 7.70
N GLN A 109 8.29 29.18 8.87
CA GLN A 109 8.27 30.06 10.04
C GLN A 109 9.36 31.16 10.00
N LYS A 110 10.27 31.09 9.02
CA LYS A 110 11.41 32.00 8.84
C LYS A 110 11.27 32.94 7.63
N ARG A 111 10.08 33.01 7.03
CA ARG A 111 9.72 33.91 5.92
C ARG A 111 8.68 34.92 6.37
#